data_AF-A0A815PLY9-F1
#
_entry.id   AF-A0A815PLY9-F1
#
_cell.length_a   1.000
_cell.length_b   1.000
_cell.length_c   1.000
_cell.angle_alpha   90.00
_cell.angle_beta   90.00
_cell.angle_gamma   90.00
#
_symmetry.space_group_name_H-M   'P 1'
#
loop_
_entity.id
_entity.type
_entity.pdbx_description
1 polymer ?
#
loop_
_entity_poly.entity_id
_entity_poly.type
_entity_poly.pdbx_seq_one_letter_code
_entity_poly.pdbx_strand_id
1 'polypeptide(L)'
;MERTTFLKIYFPNGSFHALRYTPSTTVSDLIRIVLKGRLSPYELFYHLSFAIRVTHVGKDQQIRLPSSNTNHIVNKWLHSNMTMEKVQALYGSAEELKFELRVRYFPQSIDAFAHDKATFGFFYEQLRIDYMHFKSDHVSMNDAIELGSLEIRKLFKDLNSSALDKKVNMDYLEKELGLRKFFSQTLLDSQKPRVLRKYIKACLKKYEGLAEEECVKRFCFLLKEVWNWEQEIFTCNLGAEWAVPISLVLGPSDGISYRTQNTTKLTKMTPFETILTISTTKISSNDRGLIKLTIAGSSEV
;
A
#
# COMPACT_ATOMS: atom_id res chain seq x y z
N MET A 1 38.04 -1.26 -11.55
CA MET A 1 37.35 -1.64 -10.30
C MET A 1 36.01 -0.93 -10.29
N GLU A 2 34.91 -1.64 -10.53
CA GLU A 2 33.57 -1.05 -10.37
C GLU A 2 33.36 -0.68 -8.91
N ARG A 3 33.05 0.59 -8.65
CA ARG A 3 32.71 1.09 -7.32
C ARG A 3 31.46 0.34 -6.89
N THR A 4 31.55 -0.46 -5.83
CA THR A 4 30.40 -1.18 -5.30
C THR A 4 29.45 -0.17 -4.65
N THR A 5 28.31 0.08 -5.29
CA THR A 5 27.29 1.00 -4.77
C THR A 5 26.25 0.23 -3.98
N PHE A 6 25.86 0.77 -2.83
CA PHE A 6 24.82 0.20 -1.97
C PHE A 6 23.51 0.95 -2.14
N LEU A 7 22.40 0.21 -2.09
CA LEU A 7 21.04 0.74 -2.16
C LEU A 7 20.26 0.29 -0.93
N LYS A 8 19.50 1.21 -0.32
CA LYS A 8 18.54 0.88 0.73
C LYS A 8 17.14 0.79 0.14
N ILE A 9 16.50 -0.36 0.29
CA ILE A 9 15.10 -0.56 -0.07
C ILE A 9 14.30 -0.64 1.23
N TYR A 10 13.46 0.36 1.43
CA TYR A 10 12.63 0.52 2.63
C TYR A 10 11.35 -0.30 2.54
N PHE A 11 10.92 -0.77 3.70
CA PHE A 11 9.61 -1.40 3.91
C PHE A 11 8.63 -0.41 4.51
N PRO A 12 7.32 -0.70 4.45
CA PRO A 12 6.30 0.19 5.01
C PRO A 12 6.56 0.59 6.46
N ASN A 13 7.10 -0.31 7.29
CA ASN A 13 7.43 -0.06 8.69
C ASN A 13 8.69 0.78 8.95
N GLY A 14 9.34 1.28 7.90
CA GLY A 14 10.53 2.12 7.98
C GLY A 14 11.83 1.34 8.14
N SER A 15 11.79 0.02 8.37
CA SER A 15 12.97 -0.82 8.23
C SER A 15 13.42 -0.90 6.76
N PHE A 16 14.64 -1.37 6.51
CA PHE A 16 15.17 -1.47 5.15
C PHE A 16 16.06 -2.69 4.96
N HIS A 17 16.21 -3.09 3.70
CA HIS A 17 17.25 -4.02 3.26
C HIS A 17 18.31 -3.25 2.46
N ALA A 18 19.57 -3.39 2.86
CA ALA A 18 20.69 -2.84 2.12
C ALA A 18 21.27 -3.92 1.19
N LEU A 19 21.43 -3.59 -0.09
CA LEU A 19 21.99 -4.51 -1.08
C LEU A 19 22.99 -3.77 -1.98
N ARG A 20 23.79 -4.54 -2.72
CA ARG A 20 24.68 -4.02 -3.77
C ARG A 20 23.95 -4.06 -5.11
N TYR A 21 24.21 -3.08 -5.96
CA TYR A 21 23.71 -3.07 -7.33
C TYR A 21 24.79 -2.58 -8.30
N THR A 22 24.61 -2.96 -9.56
CA THR A 22 25.36 -2.45 -10.72
C THR A 22 24.43 -1.58 -11.58
N PRO A 23 24.96 -0.73 -12.48
CA PRO A 23 24.13 0.03 -13.42
C PRO A 23 23.15 -0.83 -14.23
N SER A 24 23.53 -2.08 -14.55
CA SER A 24 22.72 -3.05 -15.28
C SER A 24 21.69 -3.82 -14.43
N THR A 25 21.76 -3.74 -13.10
CA THR A 25 20.80 -4.41 -12.20
C THR A 25 19.39 -3.88 -12.47
N THR A 26 18.43 -4.77 -12.68
CA THR A 26 17.03 -4.37 -12.94
C THR A 26 16.23 -4.23 -11.65
N VAL A 27 15.13 -3.48 -11.71
CA VAL A 27 14.17 -3.39 -10.59
C VAL A 27 13.63 -4.76 -10.18
N SER A 28 13.42 -5.68 -11.14
CA SER A 28 13.03 -7.06 -10.86
C SER A 28 14.10 -7.80 -10.05
N ASP A 29 15.38 -7.62 -10.38
CA ASP A 29 16.49 -8.22 -9.62
C ASP A 29 16.54 -7.68 -8.20
N LEU A 30 16.35 -6.37 -8.02
CA LEU A 30 16.28 -5.74 -6.70
C LEU A 30 15.17 -6.35 -5.86
N ILE A 31 13.96 -6.47 -6.40
CA ILE A 31 12.82 -7.09 -5.71
C ILE A 31 13.17 -8.52 -5.33
N ARG A 32 13.68 -9.34 -6.26
CA ARG A 32 14.04 -10.74 -6.01
C ARG A 32 15.06 -10.88 -4.87
N ILE A 33 16.11 -10.05 -4.85
CA ILE A 33 17.13 -10.04 -3.80
C ILE A 33 16.51 -9.72 -2.44
N VAL A 34 15.69 -8.66 -2.37
CA VAL A 34 15.06 -8.23 -1.12
C VAL A 34 14.09 -9.28 -0.58
N LEU A 35 13.24 -9.84 -1.43
CA LEU A 35 12.29 -10.88 -1.04
C LEU A 35 13.04 -12.11 -0.49
N LYS A 36 14.11 -12.55 -1.17
CA LYS A 36 14.93 -13.69 -0.72
C LYS A 36 15.64 -13.43 0.60
N GLY A 37 16.15 -12.21 0.78
CA GLY A 37 16.92 -11.81 1.95
C GLY A 37 16.09 -11.48 3.20
N ARG A 38 14.79 -11.18 3.05
CA ARG A 38 13.97 -10.63 4.15
C ARG A 38 12.62 -11.30 4.37
N LEU A 39 12.00 -11.88 3.35
CA LEU A 39 10.67 -12.46 3.46
C LEU A 39 10.70 -14.00 3.47
N SER A 40 11.40 -14.61 2.51
CA SER A 40 11.47 -16.07 2.41
C SER A 40 12.71 -16.51 1.64
N PRO A 41 13.44 -17.55 2.07
CA PRO A 41 14.55 -18.09 1.29
C PRO A 41 14.09 -18.79 -0.01
N TYR A 42 12.81 -19.15 -0.09
CA TYR A 42 12.15 -19.75 -1.25
C TYR A 42 11.38 -18.70 -2.05
N GLU A 43 11.14 -19.00 -3.33
CA GLU A 43 10.32 -18.15 -4.18
C GLU A 43 8.89 -18.03 -3.63
N LEU A 44 8.42 -16.79 -3.52
CA LEU A 44 7.06 -16.48 -3.09
C LEU A 44 6.10 -16.72 -4.24
N PHE A 45 4.94 -17.32 -3.96
CA PHE A 45 3.91 -17.56 -4.97
C PHE A 45 3.45 -16.23 -5.60
N TYR A 46 3.34 -15.18 -4.80
CA TYR A 46 2.97 -13.83 -5.25
C TYR A 46 4.18 -12.88 -5.37
N HIS A 47 5.37 -13.37 -5.74
CA HIS A 47 6.54 -12.50 -5.91
C HIS A 47 6.33 -11.37 -6.95
N LEU A 48 5.50 -11.61 -7.97
CA LEU A 48 5.13 -10.60 -8.99
C LEU A 48 4.19 -9.52 -8.47
N SER A 49 3.63 -9.67 -7.28
CA SER A 49 2.79 -8.66 -6.64
C SER A 49 3.56 -7.45 -6.14
N PHE A 50 4.87 -7.60 -5.98
CA PHE A 50 5.75 -6.57 -5.45
C PHE A 50 6.20 -5.59 -6.52
N ALA A 51 6.29 -4.33 -6.14
CA ALA A 51 6.81 -3.24 -6.95
C ALA A 51 7.64 -2.29 -6.08
N ILE A 52 8.53 -1.54 -6.72
CA ILE A 52 9.29 -0.48 -6.06
C ILE A 52 8.75 0.87 -6.51
N ARG A 53 8.50 1.76 -5.56
CA ARG A 53 8.31 3.18 -5.81
C ARG A 53 9.49 3.98 -5.29
N VAL A 54 9.75 5.13 -5.91
CA VAL A 54 10.74 6.09 -5.44
C VAL A 54 10.09 7.42 -5.08
N THR A 55 10.66 8.06 -4.06
CA THR A 55 10.31 9.41 -3.63
C THR A 55 11.60 10.20 -3.49
N HIS A 56 11.63 11.45 -3.98
CA HIS A 56 12.77 12.32 -3.76
C HIS A 56 12.92 12.70 -2.29
N VAL A 57 14.13 12.56 -1.76
CA VAL A 57 14.50 13.02 -0.43
C VAL A 57 15.33 14.30 -0.52
N GLY A 58 15.11 15.23 0.41
CA GLY A 58 15.95 16.43 0.52
C GLY A 58 17.36 16.10 1.02
N LYS A 59 18.24 17.11 1.04
CA LYS A 59 19.62 16.93 1.53
C LYS A 59 19.67 16.42 2.98
N ASP A 60 18.64 16.72 3.77
CA ASP A 60 18.48 16.28 5.16
C ASP A 60 17.77 14.92 5.30
N GLN A 61 17.62 14.15 4.21
CA GLN A 61 16.85 12.90 4.13
C GLN A 61 15.36 13.00 4.53
N GLN A 62 14.86 14.21 4.78
CA GLN A 62 13.43 14.44 4.94
C GLN A 62 12.75 14.36 3.57
N ILE A 63 11.55 13.78 3.55
CA ILE A 63 10.69 13.81 2.36
C ILE A 63 10.44 15.28 2.05
N ARG A 64 10.80 15.74 0.84
CA ARG A 64 10.45 17.10 0.41
C ARG A 64 8.93 17.15 0.28
N LEU A 65 8.28 17.75 1.27
CA LEU A 65 6.89 18.17 1.13
C LEU A 65 6.86 19.27 0.08
N PRO A 66 5.91 19.24 -0.86
CA PRO A 66 5.81 20.28 -1.86
C PRO A 66 5.58 21.65 -1.22
N SER A 67 6.28 22.66 -1.74
CA SER A 67 5.91 24.06 -1.53
C SER A 67 4.57 24.33 -2.21
N SER A 68 3.81 25.28 -1.69
CA SER A 68 2.40 25.62 -1.99
C SER A 68 2.02 25.83 -3.47
N ASN A 69 2.95 25.70 -4.42
CA ASN A 69 2.72 25.78 -5.87
C ASN A 69 3.11 24.50 -6.65
N THR A 70 3.49 23.39 -5.99
CA THR A 70 3.86 22.13 -6.68
C THR A 70 3.04 20.97 -6.14
N ASN A 71 1.95 20.60 -6.81
CA ASN A 71 0.90 19.80 -6.17
C ASN A 71 1.20 18.33 -5.84
N HIS A 72 2.44 17.82 -5.82
CA HIS A 72 2.65 16.38 -5.59
C HIS A 72 4.02 16.00 -4.99
N ILE A 73 4.01 15.30 -3.85
CA ILE A 73 4.98 14.23 -3.58
C ILE A 73 4.69 13.14 -4.63
N VAL A 74 5.27 13.23 -5.83
CA VAL A 74 4.98 12.21 -6.85
C VAL A 74 5.82 10.98 -6.54
N ASN A 75 5.25 10.05 -5.77
CA ASN A 75 5.74 8.68 -5.76
C ASN A 75 5.80 8.17 -7.20
N LYS A 76 6.99 7.76 -7.67
CA LYS A 76 7.17 7.20 -9.02
C LYS A 76 7.34 5.69 -8.93
N TRP A 77 6.39 4.94 -9.49
CA TRP A 77 6.52 3.50 -9.60
C TRP A 77 7.54 3.14 -10.67
N LEU A 78 8.51 2.30 -10.32
CA LEU A 78 9.53 1.83 -11.24
C LEU A 78 9.04 0.58 -11.97
N HIS A 79 9.18 0.55 -13.29
CA HIS A 79 8.88 -0.63 -14.08
C HIS A 79 9.93 -1.72 -13.81
N SER A 80 9.50 -2.99 -13.71
CA SER A 80 10.35 -4.14 -13.34
C SER A 80 11.59 -4.29 -14.23
N ASN A 81 11.45 -4.00 -15.52
CA ASN A 81 12.54 -4.12 -16.51
C ASN A 81 13.46 -2.88 -16.59
N MET A 82 13.24 -1.83 -15.79
CA MET A 82 14.18 -0.70 -15.77
C MET A 82 15.48 -1.10 -15.07
N THR A 83 16.60 -0.75 -15.69
CA THR A 83 17.93 -0.85 -15.07
C THR A 83 18.16 0.31 -14.11
N MET A 84 19.05 0.14 -13.14
CA MET A 84 19.41 1.20 -12.21
C MET A 84 20.05 2.42 -12.90
N GLU A 85 20.80 2.20 -13.98
CA GLU A 85 21.28 3.28 -14.85
C GLU A 85 20.11 4.12 -15.39
N LYS A 86 19.07 3.46 -15.92
CA LYS A 86 17.88 4.14 -16.45
C LYS A 86 17.10 4.85 -15.35
N VAL A 87 16.98 4.24 -14.17
CA VAL A 87 16.34 4.87 -13.00
C VAL A 87 17.08 6.15 -12.63
N GLN A 88 18.42 6.10 -12.57
CA GLN A 88 19.22 7.25 -12.21
C GLN A 88 19.16 8.37 -13.26
N ALA A 89 19.17 8.01 -14.55
CA ALA A 89 19.04 8.97 -15.64
C ALA A 89 17.68 9.69 -15.65
N LEU A 90 16.60 9.00 -15.24
CA LEU A 90 15.24 9.56 -15.25
C LEU A 90 14.86 10.31 -13.96
N TYR A 91 15.36 9.84 -12.82
CA TYR A 91 14.87 10.25 -11.50
C TYR A 91 15.96 10.80 -10.57
N GLY A 92 17.22 10.87 -10.98
CA GLY A 92 18.31 11.38 -10.14
C GLY A 92 19.07 10.29 -9.39
N SER A 93 20.05 10.69 -8.58
CA SER A 93 20.98 9.72 -7.99
C SER A 93 20.31 8.83 -6.94
N ALA A 94 20.90 7.68 -6.63
CA ALA A 94 20.35 6.77 -5.63
C ALA A 94 20.31 7.39 -4.22
N GLU A 95 21.20 8.35 -3.93
CA GLU A 95 21.24 9.09 -2.67
C GLU A 95 20.12 10.14 -2.55
N GLU A 96 19.59 10.61 -3.68
CA GLU A 96 18.49 11.58 -3.75
C GLU A 96 17.11 10.91 -3.72
N LEU A 97 17.07 9.58 -3.75
CA LEU A 97 15.86 8.78 -3.87
C LEU A 97 15.69 7.83 -2.69
N LYS A 98 14.48 7.80 -2.13
CA LYS A 98 14.04 6.75 -1.21
C LYS A 98 13.33 5.67 -2.00
N PHE A 99 13.90 4.48 -2.05
CA PHE A 99 13.29 3.29 -2.68
C PHE A 99 12.43 2.57 -1.67
N GLU A 100 11.16 2.34 -1.98
CA GLU A 100 10.21 1.67 -1.09
C GLU A 100 9.60 0.46 -1.81
N LEU A 101 9.77 -0.72 -1.22
CA LEU A 101 9.13 -1.95 -1.67
C LEU A 101 7.69 -1.97 -1.19
N ARG A 102 6.76 -2.33 -2.09
CA ARG A 102 5.34 -2.39 -1.79
C ARG A 102 4.67 -3.54 -2.55
N VAL A 103 3.59 -4.08 -1.99
CA VAL A 103 2.64 -4.89 -2.76
C VAL A 103 1.71 -3.93 -3.50
N ARG A 104 1.68 -4.05 -4.83
CA ARG A 104 0.88 -3.19 -5.73
C ARG A 104 -0.09 -3.99 -6.59
N TYR A 105 0.32 -5.17 -7.06
CA TYR A 105 -0.51 -6.00 -7.92
C TYR A 105 -0.97 -7.23 -7.14
N PHE A 106 -2.21 -7.29 -6.69
CA PHE A 106 -2.68 -8.37 -5.82
C PHE A 106 -3.94 -9.04 -6.38
N PRO A 107 -4.21 -10.30 -6.00
CA PRO A 107 -5.41 -11.02 -6.43
C PRO A 107 -6.70 -10.32 -5.99
N GLN A 108 -7.82 -10.70 -6.61
CA GLN A 108 -9.16 -10.18 -6.31
C GLN A 108 -9.63 -10.42 -4.87
N SER A 109 -9.18 -11.52 -4.26
CA SER A 109 -9.52 -11.85 -2.89
C SER A 109 -8.25 -11.98 -2.05
N ILE A 110 -8.28 -11.41 -0.85
CA ILE A 110 -7.25 -11.62 0.17
C ILE A 110 -7.11 -13.10 0.55
N ASP A 111 -8.16 -13.90 0.42
CA ASP A 111 -8.11 -15.35 0.68
C ASP A 111 -7.20 -16.09 -0.30
N ALA A 112 -6.95 -15.51 -1.47
CA ALA A 112 -6.01 -16.10 -2.43
C ALA A 112 -4.57 -16.14 -1.89
N PHE A 113 -4.25 -15.34 -0.86
CA PHE A 113 -2.96 -15.40 -0.18
C PHE A 113 -2.81 -16.57 0.81
N ALA A 114 -3.80 -17.47 0.95
CA ALA A 114 -3.75 -18.58 1.91
C ALA A 114 -2.47 -19.45 1.78
N HIS A 115 -1.93 -19.58 0.57
CA HIS A 115 -0.71 -20.34 0.28
C HIS A 115 0.60 -19.54 0.36
N ASP A 116 0.53 -18.25 0.66
CA ASP A 116 1.68 -17.34 0.73
C ASP A 116 1.54 -16.36 1.90
N LYS A 117 1.72 -16.89 3.11
CA LYS A 117 1.61 -16.14 4.36
C LYS A 117 2.62 -14.99 4.47
N ALA A 118 3.79 -15.13 3.83
CA ALA A 118 4.83 -14.10 3.85
C ALA A 118 4.39 -12.86 3.05
N THR A 119 3.87 -13.06 1.83
CA THR A 119 3.31 -11.96 1.05
C THR A 119 2.09 -11.35 1.75
N PHE A 120 1.21 -12.17 2.32
CA PHE A 120 0.05 -11.66 3.04
C PHE A 120 0.43 -10.81 4.25
N GLY A 121 1.38 -11.28 5.06
CA GLY A 121 1.87 -10.56 6.23
C GLY A 121 2.48 -9.21 5.86
N PHE A 122 3.27 -9.17 4.78
CA PHE A 122 3.82 -7.92 4.26
C PHE A 122 2.71 -6.96 3.80
N PHE A 123 1.73 -7.46 3.03
CA PHE A 123 0.63 -6.62 2.53
C PHE A 123 -0.26 -6.11 3.66
N TYR A 124 -0.55 -6.94 4.66
CA TYR A 124 -1.27 -6.53 5.85
C TYR A 124 -0.54 -5.40 6.59
N GLU A 125 0.77 -5.55 6.83
CA GLU A 125 1.56 -4.51 7.47
C GLU A 125 1.55 -3.20 6.67
N GLN A 126 1.63 -3.29 5.34
CA GLN A 126 1.49 -2.15 4.43
C GLN A 126 0.15 -1.44 4.63
N LEU A 127 -0.98 -2.17 4.58
CA LEU A 127 -2.32 -1.60 4.74
C LEU A 127 -2.50 -0.97 6.12
N ARG A 128 -2.02 -1.62 7.18
CA ARG A 128 -2.10 -1.12 8.56
C ARG A 128 -1.37 0.20 8.71
N ILE A 129 -0.16 0.30 8.16
CA ILE A 129 0.67 1.51 8.26
C ILE A 129 0.06 2.64 7.44
N ASP A 130 -0.39 2.36 6.22
CA ASP A 130 -1.06 3.38 5.40
C ASP A 130 -2.34 3.87 6.07
N TYR A 131 -3.14 2.96 6.65
CA TYR A 131 -4.33 3.33 7.40
C TYR A 131 -3.98 4.30 8.54
N MET A 132 -3.01 3.94 9.39
CA MET A 132 -2.58 4.77 10.51
C MET A 132 -1.99 6.12 10.09
N HIS A 133 -1.43 6.22 8.88
CA HIS A 133 -0.80 7.46 8.41
C HIS A 133 -1.75 8.37 7.64
N PHE A 134 -2.69 7.81 6.86
CA PHE A 134 -3.50 8.57 5.92
C PHE A 134 -5.01 8.55 6.20
N LYS A 135 -5.51 7.62 7.03
CA LYS A 135 -6.96 7.37 7.16
C LYS A 135 -7.47 7.34 8.59
N SER A 136 -6.64 7.04 9.58
CA SER A 136 -7.09 6.82 10.95
C SER A 136 -7.77 8.03 11.60
N ASP A 137 -7.50 9.25 11.13
CA ASP A 137 -8.14 10.48 11.61
C ASP A 137 -9.45 10.83 10.87
N HIS A 138 -9.80 10.05 9.83
CA HIS A 138 -10.95 10.32 8.96
C HIS A 138 -12.04 9.24 9.01
N VAL A 139 -11.84 8.19 9.81
CA VAL A 139 -12.83 7.13 10.02
C VAL A 139 -13.66 7.42 11.27
N SER A 140 -14.79 6.74 11.42
CA SER A 140 -15.60 6.87 12.63
C SER A 140 -14.84 6.36 13.85
N MET A 141 -15.20 6.86 15.03
CA MET A 141 -14.64 6.38 16.30
C MET A 141 -14.84 4.87 16.47
N ASN A 142 -16.00 4.35 16.09
CA ASN A 142 -16.29 2.92 16.19
C ASN A 142 -15.35 2.11 15.29
N ASP A 143 -15.20 2.50 14.02
CA ASP A 143 -14.32 1.80 13.08
C ASP A 143 -12.86 1.84 13.52
N ALA A 144 -12.39 3.00 14.00
CA ALA A 144 -11.03 3.14 14.53
C ALA A 144 -10.79 2.23 15.75
N ILE A 145 -11.78 2.13 16.65
CA ILE A 145 -11.72 1.25 17.81
C ILE A 145 -11.72 -0.22 17.37
N GLU A 146 -12.54 -0.60 16.38
CA GLU A 146 -12.57 -1.97 15.86
C GLU A 146 -11.24 -2.37 15.21
N LEU A 147 -10.72 -1.53 14.31
CA LEU A 147 -9.46 -1.76 13.60
C LEU A 147 -8.27 -1.87 14.57
N GLY A 148 -8.16 -0.94 15.53
CA GLY A 148 -7.09 -0.98 16.54
C GLY A 148 -7.22 -2.17 17.50
N SER A 149 -8.46 -2.56 17.86
CA SER A 149 -8.70 -3.72 18.73
C SER A 149 -8.35 -5.05 18.05
N LEU A 150 -8.56 -5.17 16.74
CA LEU A 150 -8.12 -6.34 15.97
C LEU A 150 -6.60 -6.47 15.97
N GLU A 151 -5.86 -5.37 15.82
CA GLU A 151 -4.39 -5.41 15.89
C GLU A 151 -3.89 -5.72 17.31
N ILE A 152 -4.58 -5.24 18.36
CA ILE A 152 -4.29 -5.65 19.74
C ILE A 152 -4.55 -7.16 19.91
N ARG A 153 -5.71 -7.67 19.47
CA ARG A 153 -6.05 -9.10 19.57
C ARG A 153 -5.04 -9.98 18.81
N LYS A 154 -4.58 -9.51 17.65
CA LYS A 154 -3.53 -10.14 16.85
C LYS A 154 -2.19 -10.19 17.60
N LEU A 155 -1.79 -9.08 18.22
CA LEU A 155 -0.55 -8.99 18.99
C LEU A 155 -0.56 -9.92 20.22
N PHE A 156 -1.70 -10.02 20.90
CA PHE A 156 -1.88 -10.84 22.09
C PHE A 156 -2.49 -12.21 21.78
N LYS A 157 -2.14 -12.80 20.63
CA LYS A 157 -2.73 -14.05 20.14
C LYS A 157 -2.61 -15.25 21.09
N ASP A 158 -1.56 -15.27 21.90
CA ASP A 158 -1.26 -16.36 22.83
C ASP A 158 -1.89 -16.16 24.22
N LEU A 159 -2.52 -15.00 24.46
CA LEU A 159 -3.28 -14.78 25.68
C LEU A 159 -4.62 -15.52 25.59
N ASN A 160 -5.01 -16.18 26.67
CA ASN A 160 -6.34 -16.80 26.75
C ASN A 160 -7.45 -15.73 26.60
N SER A 161 -8.64 -16.14 26.14
CA SER A 161 -9.76 -15.23 25.82
C SER A 161 -10.11 -14.27 26.96
N SER A 162 -9.92 -14.69 28.22
CA SER A 162 -10.19 -13.88 29.42
C SER A 162 -9.01 -13.05 29.95
N ALA A 163 -7.81 -13.15 29.37
CA ALA A 163 -6.64 -12.43 29.86
C ALA A 163 -6.70 -10.94 29.56
N LEU A 164 -7.20 -10.49 28.40
CA LEU A 164 -7.25 -9.06 28.06
C LEU A 164 -8.27 -8.27 28.92
N ASP A 165 -9.21 -8.97 29.56
CA ASP A 165 -10.11 -8.37 30.54
C ASP A 165 -9.40 -7.97 31.85
N LYS A 166 -8.28 -8.65 32.17
CA LYS A 166 -7.50 -8.39 33.38
C LYS A 166 -6.93 -6.98 33.33
N LYS A 167 -7.15 -6.23 34.42
CA LYS A 167 -6.66 -4.85 34.58
C LYS A 167 -5.17 -4.71 34.27
N VAL A 168 -4.36 -5.69 34.68
CA VAL A 168 -2.90 -5.75 34.44
C VAL A 168 -2.55 -5.68 32.95
N ASN A 169 -3.30 -6.37 32.09
CA ASN A 169 -2.99 -6.42 30.65
C ASN A 169 -3.38 -5.13 29.94
N MET A 170 -4.49 -4.50 30.33
CA MET A 170 -4.82 -3.16 29.83
C MET A 170 -3.85 -2.10 30.33
N ASP A 171 -3.40 -2.19 31.59
CA ASP A 171 -2.41 -1.25 32.10
C ASP A 171 -1.05 -1.44 31.40
N TYR A 172 -0.65 -2.68 31.07
CA TYR A 172 0.54 -2.96 30.24
C TYR A 172 0.39 -2.40 28.82
N LEU A 173 -0.74 -2.62 28.17
CA LEU A 173 -1.05 -2.06 26.84
C LEU A 173 -0.92 -0.52 26.84
N GLU A 174 -1.48 0.15 27.86
CA GLU A 174 -1.49 1.60 27.92
C GLU A 174 -0.13 2.20 28.30
N LYS A 175 0.59 1.58 29.26
CA LYS A 175 1.81 2.15 29.84
C LYS A 175 3.09 1.70 29.14
N GLU A 176 3.20 0.41 28.82
CA GLU A 176 4.43 -0.18 28.28
C GLU A 176 4.42 -0.18 26.74
N LEU A 177 3.30 -0.56 26.12
CA LEU A 177 3.20 -0.58 24.66
C LEU A 177 2.84 0.79 24.08
N GLY A 178 1.90 1.49 24.73
CA GLY A 178 1.34 2.76 24.30
C GLY A 178 0.23 2.59 23.25
N LEU A 179 -0.93 3.22 23.51
CA LEU A 179 -2.10 3.14 22.63
C LEU A 179 -1.89 3.77 21.24
N ARG A 180 -0.91 4.68 21.10
CA ARG A 180 -0.57 5.34 19.82
C ARG A 180 -0.11 4.36 18.74
N LYS A 181 0.25 3.12 19.10
CA LYS A 181 0.59 2.06 18.13
C LYS A 181 -0.64 1.49 17.41
N PHE A 182 -1.84 1.69 17.98
CA PHE A 182 -3.09 1.07 17.52
C PHE A 182 -4.17 2.10 17.16
N PHE A 183 -4.07 3.31 17.73
CA PHE A 183 -5.08 4.36 17.62
C PHE A 183 -4.42 5.70 17.29
N SER A 184 -5.09 6.50 16.47
CA SER A 184 -4.60 7.83 16.10
C SER A 184 -4.64 8.79 17.29
N GLN A 185 -3.82 9.84 17.23
CA GLN A 185 -3.78 10.82 18.31
C GLN A 185 -5.13 11.53 18.49
N THR A 186 -5.81 11.83 17.38
CA THR A 186 -7.14 12.44 17.37
C THR A 186 -8.15 11.61 18.16
N LEU A 187 -8.16 10.28 17.98
CA LEU A 187 -9.03 9.39 18.74
C LEU A 187 -8.71 9.42 20.23
N LEU A 188 -7.41 9.33 20.59
CA LEU A 188 -6.97 9.33 21.99
C LEU A 188 -7.35 10.61 22.73
N ASP A 189 -7.27 11.76 22.06
CA ASP A 189 -7.61 13.06 22.65
C ASP A 189 -9.13 13.29 22.70
N SER A 190 -9.90 12.63 21.82
CA SER A 190 -11.34 12.80 21.75
C SER A 190 -12.13 12.14 22.89
N GLN A 191 -11.53 11.21 23.64
CA GLN A 191 -12.21 10.40 24.65
C GLN A 191 -11.50 10.41 26.00
N LYS A 192 -12.26 10.48 27.10
CA LYS A 192 -11.70 10.27 28.44
C LYS A 192 -11.07 8.87 28.51
N PRO A 193 -9.86 8.70 29.08
CA PRO A 193 -9.17 7.40 29.10
C PRO A 193 -10.02 6.25 29.64
N ARG A 194 -10.81 6.48 30.69
CA ARG A 194 -11.71 5.48 31.28
C ARG A 194 -12.82 5.01 30.31
N VAL A 195 -13.32 5.91 29.47
CA VAL A 195 -14.37 5.61 28.48
C VAL A 195 -13.76 4.87 27.29
N LEU A 196 -12.63 5.35 26.77
CA LEU A 196 -11.91 4.67 25.69
C LEU A 196 -11.52 3.24 26.07
N ARG A 197 -11.00 3.05 27.29
CA ARG A 197 -10.69 1.73 27.86
C ARG A 197 -11.92 0.82 27.87
N LYS A 198 -13.11 1.34 28.17
CA LYS A 198 -14.37 0.55 28.15
C LYS A 198 -14.70 0.10 26.72
N TYR A 199 -14.57 0.97 25.72
CA TYR A 199 -14.84 0.62 24.33
C TYR A 199 -13.84 -0.40 23.77
N ILE A 200 -12.54 -0.21 24.03
CA ILE A 200 -11.50 -1.16 23.62
C ILE A 200 -11.78 -2.54 24.24
N LYS A 201 -12.07 -2.61 25.54
CA LYS A 201 -12.42 -3.90 26.20
C LYS A 201 -13.64 -4.57 25.58
N ALA A 202 -14.71 -3.81 25.33
CA ALA A 202 -15.91 -4.35 24.70
C ALA A 202 -15.61 -4.93 23.31
N CYS A 203 -14.76 -4.24 22.53
CA CYS A 203 -14.35 -4.70 21.21
C CYS A 203 -13.41 -5.92 21.27
N LEU A 204 -12.46 -5.96 22.20
CA LEU A 204 -11.59 -7.12 22.40
C LEU A 204 -12.39 -8.36 22.80
N LYS A 205 -13.41 -8.22 23.64
CA LYS A 205 -14.32 -9.33 23.99
C LYS A 205 -15.08 -9.85 22.78
N LYS A 206 -15.54 -8.96 21.88
CA LYS A 206 -16.18 -9.34 20.61
C LYS A 206 -15.27 -10.20 19.73
N TYR A 207 -13.96 -9.98 19.78
CA TYR A 207 -12.96 -10.68 18.95
C TYR A 207 -12.13 -11.71 19.71
N GLU A 208 -12.52 -12.10 20.92
CA GLU A 208 -11.72 -12.97 21.79
C GLU A 208 -11.41 -14.34 21.16
N GLY A 209 -12.35 -14.88 20.38
CA GLY A 209 -12.24 -16.18 19.72
C GLY A 209 -11.42 -16.18 18.43
N LEU A 210 -11.06 -15.01 17.88
CA LEU A 210 -10.40 -14.95 16.58
C LEU A 210 -8.92 -15.35 16.64
N ALA A 211 -8.50 -16.25 15.76
CA ALA A 211 -7.09 -16.54 15.53
C ALA A 211 -6.39 -15.37 14.83
N GLU A 212 -5.05 -15.37 14.81
CA GLU A 212 -4.24 -14.32 14.19
C GLU A 212 -4.66 -14.04 12.74
N GLU A 213 -4.82 -15.09 11.94
CA GLU A 213 -5.22 -14.99 10.53
C GLU A 213 -6.62 -14.40 10.36
N GLU A 214 -7.56 -14.77 11.24
CA GLU A 214 -8.93 -14.26 11.23
C GLU A 214 -8.98 -12.78 11.63
N CYS A 215 -8.14 -12.35 12.58
CA CYS A 215 -7.99 -10.93 12.92
C CYS A 215 -7.51 -10.13 11.71
N VAL A 216 -6.51 -10.63 10.98
CA VAL A 216 -6.00 -9.99 9.76
C VAL A 216 -7.08 -9.87 8.69
N LYS A 217 -7.78 -10.98 8.38
CA LYS A 217 -8.85 -10.98 7.38
C LYS A 217 -9.99 -10.03 7.77
N ARG A 218 -10.39 -10.04 9.05
CA ARG A 218 -11.43 -9.16 9.57
C ARG A 218 -11.00 -7.69 9.50
N PHE A 219 -9.74 -7.38 9.78
CA PHE A 219 -9.19 -6.04 9.65
C PHE A 219 -9.28 -5.55 8.20
N CYS A 220 -8.81 -6.35 7.23
CA CYS A 220 -8.87 -6.00 5.82
C CYS A 220 -10.31 -5.77 5.34
N PHE A 221 -11.25 -6.61 5.78
CA PHE A 221 -12.68 -6.45 5.48
C PHE A 221 -13.24 -5.13 6.02
N LEU A 222 -13.04 -4.84 7.30
CA LEU A 222 -13.51 -3.59 7.91
C LEU A 222 -12.85 -2.36 7.28
N LEU A 223 -11.56 -2.45 6.98
CA LEU A 223 -10.84 -1.35 6.35
C LEU A 223 -11.38 -1.03 4.96
N LYS A 224 -11.85 -2.04 4.21
CA LYS A 224 -12.44 -1.87 2.88
C LYS A 224 -13.73 -1.06 2.92
N GLU A 225 -14.53 -1.20 3.97
CA GLU A 225 -15.79 -0.45 4.14
C GLU A 225 -15.57 1.05 4.33
N VAL A 226 -14.41 1.44 4.88
CA VAL A 226 -14.07 2.85 5.17
C VAL A 226 -13.03 3.44 4.21
N TRP A 227 -12.33 2.58 3.46
CA TRP A 227 -11.30 2.98 2.51
C TRP A 227 -11.18 1.98 1.37
N ASN A 228 -11.36 2.47 0.13
CA ASN A 228 -11.12 1.68 -1.09
C ASN A 228 -9.62 1.49 -1.38
N TRP A 229 -8.91 0.77 -0.50
CA TRP A 229 -7.47 0.50 -0.63
C TRP A 229 -7.11 -0.43 -1.80
N GLU A 230 -8.10 -1.12 -2.37
CA GLU A 230 -7.92 -1.98 -3.54
C GLU A 230 -7.85 -1.20 -4.88
N GLN A 231 -8.19 0.09 -4.86
CA GLN A 231 -8.30 0.91 -6.06
C GLN A 231 -7.22 1.98 -6.14
N GLU A 232 -6.59 2.10 -7.31
CA GLU A 232 -5.86 3.31 -7.72
C GLU A 232 -6.75 4.13 -8.67
N ILE A 233 -6.89 5.43 -8.41
CA ILE A 233 -7.74 6.34 -9.19
C ILE A 233 -6.88 7.41 -9.86
N PHE A 234 -7.04 7.58 -11.18
CA PHE A 234 -6.31 8.55 -11.98
C PHE A 234 -7.26 9.45 -12.75
N THR A 235 -7.09 10.77 -12.64
CA THR A 235 -7.82 11.72 -13.48
C THR A 235 -7.12 11.81 -14.84
N CYS A 236 -7.85 11.52 -15.91
CA CYS A 236 -7.33 11.60 -17.27
C CYS A 236 -8.45 11.90 -18.27
N ASN A 237 -8.09 12.06 -19.55
CA ASN A 237 -9.07 12.15 -20.62
C ASN A 237 -9.07 10.85 -21.42
N LEU A 238 -10.27 10.36 -21.76
CA LEU A 238 -10.48 9.17 -22.56
C LEU A 238 -11.04 9.56 -23.94
N GLY A 239 -10.42 9.04 -25.01
CA GLY A 239 -10.87 9.24 -26.39
C GLY A 239 -9.73 9.68 -27.31
N ALA A 240 -9.77 9.24 -28.57
CA ALA A 240 -8.75 9.56 -29.59
C ALA A 240 -9.03 10.91 -30.27
N GLU A 241 -10.27 11.11 -30.76
CA GLU A 241 -10.69 12.35 -31.44
C GLU A 241 -11.47 13.28 -30.51
N TRP A 242 -12.38 12.73 -29.70
CA TRP A 242 -13.17 13.46 -28.72
C TRP A 242 -12.82 12.98 -27.31
N ALA A 243 -11.98 13.75 -26.64
CA ALA A 243 -11.46 13.42 -25.32
C ALA A 243 -12.42 13.87 -24.20
N VAL A 244 -12.91 12.93 -23.40
CA VAL A 244 -13.81 13.19 -22.26
C VAL A 244 -13.05 13.04 -20.94
N PRO A 245 -13.14 14.00 -20.00
CA PRO A 245 -12.50 13.87 -18.70
C PRO A 245 -13.19 12.80 -17.85
N ILE A 246 -12.38 11.90 -17.31
CA ILE A 246 -12.83 10.77 -16.48
C ILE A 246 -11.95 10.59 -15.24
N SER A 247 -12.49 9.90 -14.25
CA SER A 247 -11.71 9.23 -13.21
C SER A 247 -11.53 7.77 -13.61
N LEU A 248 -10.33 7.42 -14.09
CA LEU A 248 -9.92 6.05 -14.34
C LEU A 248 -9.75 5.33 -13.01
N VAL A 249 -10.36 4.16 -12.86
CA VAL A 249 -10.31 3.33 -11.66
C VAL A 249 -9.67 2.00 -12.05
N LEU A 250 -8.57 1.68 -11.38
CA LEU A 250 -7.86 0.41 -11.53
C LEU A 250 -7.97 -0.36 -10.23
N GLY A 251 -8.46 -1.59 -10.30
CA GLY A 251 -8.58 -2.45 -9.13
C GLY A 251 -8.74 -3.91 -9.56
N PRO A 252 -8.39 -4.88 -8.70
CA PRO A 252 -8.40 -6.29 -9.11
C PRO A 252 -9.81 -6.77 -9.45
N SER A 253 -10.84 -6.28 -8.74
CA SER A 253 -12.25 -6.60 -9.02
C SER A 253 -12.82 -5.76 -10.17
N ASP A 254 -12.31 -4.54 -10.34
CA ASP A 254 -12.82 -3.54 -11.29
C ASP A 254 -12.19 -3.66 -12.70
N GLY A 255 -11.02 -4.29 -12.81
CA GLY A 255 -10.21 -4.25 -14.02
C GLY A 255 -9.80 -2.81 -14.35
N ILE A 256 -9.92 -2.44 -15.63
CA ILE A 256 -9.92 -1.05 -16.06
C ILE A 256 -11.37 -0.57 -16.12
N SER A 257 -11.70 0.39 -15.27
CA SER A 257 -13.03 1.01 -15.19
C SER A 257 -12.90 2.52 -15.15
N TYR A 258 -14.01 3.25 -15.35
CA TYR A 258 -14.02 4.69 -15.22
C TYR A 258 -15.32 5.23 -14.63
N ARG A 259 -15.23 6.43 -14.05
CA ARG A 259 -16.37 7.26 -13.66
C ARG A 259 -16.33 8.56 -14.46
N THR A 260 -17.48 9.03 -14.92
CA THR A 260 -17.62 10.37 -15.51
C THR A 260 -17.86 11.40 -14.42
N GLN A 261 -17.51 12.67 -14.65
CA GLN A 261 -17.68 13.73 -13.63
C GLN A 261 -19.13 13.86 -13.12
N ASN A 262 -20.10 13.49 -13.94
CA ASN A 262 -21.52 13.66 -13.65
C ASN A 262 -22.18 12.42 -13.02
N THR A 263 -21.44 11.32 -12.84
CA THR A 263 -22.02 10.07 -12.32
C THR A 263 -21.12 9.41 -11.28
N THR A 264 -21.74 8.86 -10.24
CA THR A 264 -21.07 8.01 -9.25
C THR A 264 -20.94 6.56 -9.71
N LYS A 265 -21.66 6.18 -10.78
CA LYS A 265 -21.67 4.83 -11.34
C LYS A 265 -20.30 4.51 -11.96
N LEU A 266 -19.75 3.37 -11.56
CA LEU A 266 -18.55 2.82 -12.17
C LEU A 266 -18.91 2.06 -13.45
N THR A 267 -18.28 2.43 -14.57
CA THR A 267 -18.44 1.74 -15.85
C THR A 267 -17.19 0.91 -16.13
N LYS A 268 -17.36 -0.40 -16.31
CA LYS A 268 -16.27 -1.31 -16.64
C LYS A 268 -15.89 -1.16 -18.11
N MET A 269 -14.61 -0.90 -18.39
CA MET A 269 -14.07 -0.82 -19.74
C MET A 269 -13.58 -2.19 -20.18
N THR A 270 -12.66 -2.79 -19.44
CA THR A 270 -12.13 -4.11 -19.78
C THR A 270 -11.45 -4.79 -18.58
N PRO A 271 -11.51 -6.12 -18.42
CA PRO A 271 -10.69 -6.83 -17.44
C PRO A 271 -9.22 -6.91 -17.90
N PHE A 272 -8.28 -7.04 -16.97
CA PHE A 272 -6.84 -6.93 -17.30
C PHE A 272 -6.35 -8.03 -18.26
N GLU A 273 -6.94 -9.22 -18.19
CA GLU A 273 -6.56 -10.41 -18.97
C GLU A 273 -6.81 -10.24 -20.48
N THR A 274 -7.59 -9.24 -20.88
CA THR A 274 -7.89 -8.94 -22.29
C THR A 274 -6.91 -7.96 -22.93
N ILE A 275 -6.02 -7.34 -22.15
CA ILE A 275 -5.07 -6.35 -22.65
C ILE A 275 -3.94 -7.08 -23.37
N LEU A 276 -3.77 -6.78 -24.66
CA LEU A 276 -2.72 -7.36 -25.49
C LEU A 276 -1.43 -6.54 -25.45
N THR A 277 -1.55 -5.21 -25.54
CA THR A 277 -0.40 -4.31 -25.53
C THR A 277 -0.71 -3.01 -24.80
N ILE A 278 0.33 -2.43 -24.21
CA ILE A 278 0.30 -1.10 -23.60
C ILE A 278 1.40 -0.29 -24.28
N SER A 279 1.05 0.88 -24.82
CA SER A 279 2.03 1.80 -25.40
C SER A 279 1.88 3.20 -24.79
N THR A 280 3.01 3.88 -24.64
CA THR A 280 3.08 5.22 -24.06
C THR A 280 3.76 6.17 -25.02
N THR A 281 3.25 7.40 -25.15
CA THR A 281 3.85 8.43 -26.01
C THR A 281 3.80 9.76 -25.30
N LYS A 282 4.92 10.50 -25.31
CA LYS A 282 4.95 11.86 -24.78
C LYS A 282 4.28 12.80 -25.79
N ILE A 283 3.28 13.55 -25.34
CA ILE A 283 2.66 14.60 -26.14
C ILE A 283 3.48 15.88 -25.91
N SER A 284 4.17 16.34 -26.96
CA SER A 284 5.18 17.41 -26.91
C SER A 284 4.65 18.75 -26.39
N SER A 285 3.34 18.98 -26.45
CA SER A 285 2.76 20.31 -26.24
C SER A 285 2.40 20.66 -24.79
N ASN A 286 2.28 19.71 -23.84
CA ASN A 286 1.68 20.02 -22.53
C ASN A 286 2.10 19.11 -21.34
N ASP A 287 3.31 18.52 -21.35
CA ASP A 287 3.75 17.55 -20.31
C ASP A 287 2.78 16.38 -20.06
N ARG A 288 1.89 16.11 -21.03
CA ARG A 288 0.93 15.01 -21.01
C ARG A 288 1.52 13.78 -21.68
N GLY A 289 1.16 12.61 -21.17
CA GLY A 289 1.40 11.33 -21.82
C GLY A 289 0.10 10.78 -22.42
N LEU A 290 0.21 10.14 -23.58
CA LEU A 290 -0.82 9.27 -24.13
C LEU A 290 -0.52 7.83 -23.69
N ILE A 291 -1.55 7.13 -23.20
CA ILE A 291 -1.52 5.68 -22.98
C ILE A 291 -2.52 5.08 -23.95
N LYS A 292 -2.08 4.09 -24.72
CA LYS A 292 -2.92 3.36 -25.67
C LYS A 292 -2.88 1.88 -25.38
N LEU A 293 -4.07 1.30 -25.27
CA LEU A 293 -4.29 -0.10 -24.91
C LEU A 293 -4.88 -0.83 -26.12
N THR A 294 -4.24 -1.91 -26.56
CA THR A 294 -4.88 -2.82 -27.53
C THR A 294 -5.60 -3.91 -26.76
N ILE A 295 -6.89 -4.10 -27.02
CA ILE A 295 -7.75 -5.04 -26.29
C ILE A 295 -8.17 -6.18 -27.21
N ALA A 296 -8.08 -7.42 -26.73
CA ALA A 296 -8.53 -8.60 -27.45
C ALA A 296 -10.01 -8.48 -27.83
N GLY A 297 -10.33 -8.70 -29.11
CA GLY A 297 -11.71 -8.64 -29.60
C GLY A 297 -12.28 -7.22 -29.80
N SER A 298 -11.49 -6.16 -29.56
CA SER A 298 -11.86 -4.78 -29.91
C SER A 298 -11.33 -4.42 -31.29
N SER A 299 -12.19 -3.81 -32.12
CA SER A 299 -11.81 -3.23 -33.42
C SER A 299 -11.32 -1.78 -33.31
N GLU A 300 -11.51 -1.13 -32.17
CA GLU A 300 -11.01 0.24 -31.92
C GLU A 300 -9.63 0.21 -31.26
N VAL A 301 -8.80 1.16 -31.71
CA VAL A 301 -7.35 1.26 -31.56
C VAL A 301 -6.97 2.38 -30.60
#